data_AF-A0A3B1A1B0-F1
#
_entry.id   AF-A0A3B1A1B0-F1
#
_cell.length_a   1.000
_cell.length_b   1.000
_cell.length_c   1.000
_cell.angle_alpha   90.00
_cell.angle_beta   90.00
_cell.angle_gamma   90.00
#
_symmetry.space_group_name_H-M   'P 1'
#
loop_
_entity.id
_entity.type
_entity.pdbx_description
1 polymer ?
#
loop_
_entity_poly.entity_id
_entity_poly.type
_entity_poly.pdbx_seq_one_letter_code
_entity_poly.pdbx_strand_id
1 'polypeptide(L)'
;MKFIFIRNILSLGLLVSTIAACGGGGGDAVVGGGGGGGGGGNGGDITISWAANREAAVNTMGGGYIVYFSQSSGFNPGDGGVSSLNVPYVSGAAAAPTSAVIPVASSGTWYVRIAAISQLDAPGSTGGSESVASSQTSVNVP
;
A
#
# COMPACT_ATOMS: atom_id res chain seq x y z
N MET A 1 -4.17 -63.29 15.32
CA MET A 1 -3.00 -63.63 14.46
C MET A 1 -2.20 -62.36 14.23
N LYS A 2 -0.91 -62.41 14.61
CA LYS A 2 0.10 -61.36 14.50
C LYS A 2 0.70 -61.43 13.09
N PHE A 3 0.77 -60.31 12.38
CA PHE A 3 1.73 -60.14 11.30
C PHE A 3 2.41 -58.78 11.41
N ILE A 4 3.66 -58.86 11.86
CA ILE A 4 4.71 -57.85 11.90
C ILE A 4 5.56 -58.04 10.62
N PHE A 5 5.84 -56.97 9.88
CA PHE A 5 6.96 -56.86 8.91
C PHE A 5 7.13 -55.37 8.57
N ILE A 6 7.95 -54.60 9.29
CA ILE A 6 9.38 -54.32 9.13
C ILE A 6 9.78 -53.72 7.77
N ARG A 7 9.92 -52.37 7.81
CA ARG A 7 10.97 -51.49 7.25
C ARG A 7 11.29 -51.58 5.75
N ASN A 8 10.85 -50.57 5.00
CA ASN A 8 11.67 -50.03 3.93
C ASN A 8 11.62 -48.48 3.95
N ILE A 9 12.80 -47.89 4.19
CA ILE A 9 13.04 -46.45 4.27
C ILE A 9 12.93 -45.91 2.84
N LEU A 10 11.86 -45.20 2.54
CA LEU A 10 11.85 -44.23 1.46
C LEU A 10 11.74 -42.83 2.06
N SER A 11 12.86 -42.11 1.96
CA SER A 11 12.99 -40.69 2.21
C SER A 11 11.96 -39.92 1.38
N LEU A 12 10.82 -39.59 1.97
CA LEU A 12 9.86 -38.68 1.35
C LEU A 12 10.29 -37.25 1.72
N GLY A 13 10.81 -36.58 0.70
CA GLY A 13 11.43 -35.27 0.77
C GLY A 13 10.57 -34.23 1.50
N LEU A 14 11.28 -33.48 2.33
CA LEU A 14 10.94 -32.17 2.86
C LEU A 14 10.41 -31.27 1.72
N LEU A 15 9.08 -31.12 1.62
CA LEU A 15 8.46 -30.05 0.84
C LEU A 15 8.11 -28.93 1.81
N VAL A 16 9.11 -28.12 2.17
CA VAL A 16 8.87 -26.82 2.81
C VAL A 16 8.32 -25.91 1.72
N SER A 17 7.00 -25.81 1.63
CA SER A 17 6.34 -24.76 0.86
C SER A 17 6.51 -23.44 1.60
N THR A 18 7.64 -22.77 1.40
CA THR A 18 7.73 -21.34 1.68
C THR A 18 6.75 -20.66 0.75
N ILE A 19 5.60 -20.24 1.28
CA ILE A 19 4.71 -19.30 0.61
C ILE A 19 5.50 -18.00 0.55
N ALA A 20 6.23 -17.80 -0.54
CA ALA A 20 6.69 -16.48 -0.92
C ALA A 20 5.42 -15.67 -1.18
N ALA A 21 5.00 -14.89 -0.19
CA ALA A 21 4.00 -13.86 -0.37
C ALA A 21 4.42 -13.06 -1.61
N CYS A 22 3.54 -13.04 -2.62
CA CYS A 22 3.70 -12.24 -3.83
C CYS A 22 3.80 -10.78 -3.40
N GLY A 23 5.03 -10.31 -3.22
CA GLY A 23 5.35 -8.93 -2.91
C GLY A 23 5.18 -8.09 -4.17
N GLY A 24 3.96 -7.69 -4.46
CA GLY A 24 3.67 -6.60 -5.38
C GLY A 24 4.16 -5.30 -4.75
N GLY A 25 5.40 -4.92 -5.05
CA GLY A 25 6.06 -3.75 -4.51
C GLY A 25 5.34 -2.46 -4.88
N GLY A 26 4.81 -1.77 -3.87
CA GLY A 26 4.37 -0.38 -4.01
C GLY A 26 5.58 0.50 -4.32
N GLY A 27 5.56 1.12 -5.49
CA GLY A 27 6.65 1.98 -5.96
C GLY A 27 6.92 3.15 -5.03
N ASP A 28 8.17 3.61 -5.04
CA ASP A 28 8.63 4.72 -4.21
C ASP A 28 7.82 6.00 -4.48
N ALA A 29 7.32 6.62 -3.41
CA ALA A 29 6.63 7.90 -3.49
C ALA A 29 7.67 9.05 -3.55
N VAL A 30 7.62 9.86 -4.59
CA VAL A 30 8.31 11.15 -4.67
C VAL A 30 7.38 12.23 -4.14
N VAL A 31 7.84 12.97 -3.13
CA VAL A 31 7.04 14.00 -2.47
C VAL A 31 7.60 15.39 -2.73
N GLY A 32 6.77 16.28 -3.26
CA GLY A 32 7.04 17.71 -3.36
C GLY A 32 6.29 18.46 -2.27
N GLY A 33 7.01 19.16 -1.40
CA GLY A 33 6.40 20.08 -0.44
C GLY A 33 5.88 21.32 -1.17
N GLY A 34 4.55 21.50 -1.17
CA GLY A 34 3.93 22.74 -1.60
C GLY A 34 4.23 23.83 -0.57
N GLY A 35 5.09 24.79 -0.91
CA GLY A 35 5.43 25.91 -0.05
C GLY A 35 4.25 26.87 0.11
N GLY A 36 3.37 26.61 1.08
CA GLY A 36 2.42 27.59 1.60
C GLY A 36 3.13 28.48 2.63
N GLY A 37 3.47 29.71 2.24
CA GLY A 37 4.15 30.65 3.11
C GLY A 37 3.28 31.20 4.24
N GLY A 38 3.88 31.33 5.43
CA GLY A 38 3.51 32.35 6.42
C GLY A 38 2.83 31.86 7.70
N GLY A 39 3.63 31.68 8.76
CA GLY A 39 3.25 32.00 10.14
C GLY A 39 2.34 31.00 10.87
N GLY A 40 2.94 30.25 11.80
CA GLY A 40 2.30 29.77 13.04
C GLY A 40 1.09 28.84 12.87
N GLY A 41 1.35 27.53 12.85
CA GLY A 41 0.33 26.51 13.16
C GLY A 41 -0.68 26.18 12.06
N ASN A 42 -0.53 26.71 10.85
CA ASN A 42 -1.40 26.40 9.72
C ASN A 42 -0.82 25.22 8.94
N GLY A 43 -1.58 24.15 8.79
CA GLY A 43 -1.22 23.04 7.91
C GLY A 43 -1.05 23.45 6.44
N GLY A 44 -0.79 22.47 5.57
CA GLY A 44 -0.48 22.74 4.17
C GLY A 44 -0.84 21.58 3.26
N ASP A 45 -0.49 21.73 1.98
CA ASP A 45 -0.74 20.72 0.96
C ASP A 45 0.55 19.97 0.64
N ILE A 46 0.49 18.64 0.77
CA ILE A 46 1.57 17.74 0.40
C ILE A 46 1.25 17.13 -0.97
N THR A 47 2.04 17.46 -1.99
CA THR A 47 1.90 16.84 -3.32
C THR A 47 2.77 15.59 -3.39
N ILE A 48 2.14 14.44 -3.53
CA ILE A 48 2.81 13.15 -3.67
C ILE A 48 2.61 12.59 -5.08
N SER A 49 3.60 11.83 -5.53
CA SER A 49 3.55 11.07 -6.77
C SER A 49 4.25 9.74 -6.58
N TRP A 50 3.86 8.71 -7.31
CA TRP A 50 4.40 7.36 -7.19
C TRP A 50 4.49 6.67 -8.54
N ALA A 51 5.20 5.54 -8.60
CA ALA A 51 5.25 4.73 -9.81
C ALA A 51 3.92 4.02 -10.07
N ALA A 52 3.49 3.98 -11.34
CA ALA A 52 2.29 3.27 -11.74
C ALA A 52 2.39 1.76 -11.48
N ASN A 53 1.36 1.18 -10.89
CA ASN A 53 1.17 -0.26 -10.84
C ASN A 53 0.79 -0.79 -12.24
N ARG A 54 1.37 -1.92 -12.63
CA ARG A 54 1.15 -2.56 -13.95
C ARG A 54 -0.01 -3.56 -13.95
N GLU A 55 -0.60 -3.84 -12.80
CA GLU A 55 -1.73 -4.74 -12.68
C GLU A 55 -2.98 -4.11 -13.30
N ALA A 56 -3.63 -4.84 -14.20
CA ALA A 56 -4.83 -4.38 -14.88
C ALA A 56 -5.95 -4.04 -13.88
N ALA A 57 -6.08 -4.83 -12.81
CA ALA A 57 -7.11 -4.67 -11.79
C ALA A 57 -7.06 -3.30 -11.07
N VAL A 58 -5.86 -2.73 -10.93
CA VAL A 58 -5.64 -1.41 -10.34
C VAL A 58 -6.03 -0.29 -11.32
N ASN A 59 -5.86 -0.55 -12.62
CA ASN A 59 -6.06 0.42 -13.70
C ASN A 59 -7.43 0.28 -14.39
N THR A 60 -8.41 -0.29 -13.69
CA THR A 60 -9.80 -0.46 -14.16
C THR A 60 -10.79 0.04 -13.12
N MET A 61 -12.08 0.08 -13.48
CA MET A 61 -13.15 0.46 -12.57
C MET A 61 -13.06 -0.34 -11.25
N GLY A 62 -13.14 0.36 -10.12
CA GLY A 62 -12.98 -0.24 -8.80
C GLY A 62 -11.54 -0.44 -8.33
N GLY A 63 -10.56 -0.15 -9.18
CA GLY A 63 -9.15 -0.05 -8.80
C GLY A 63 -8.71 1.36 -8.43
N GLY A 64 -7.44 1.49 -8.08
CA GLY A 64 -6.82 2.77 -7.75
C GLY A 64 -5.76 2.60 -6.66
N TYR A 65 -5.60 3.64 -5.85
CA TYR A 65 -4.67 3.65 -4.75
C TYR A 65 -5.32 4.20 -3.48
N ILE A 66 -4.82 3.78 -2.32
CA ILE A 66 -5.05 4.45 -1.05
C ILE A 66 -3.72 5.00 -0.56
N VAL A 67 -3.74 6.27 -0.18
CA VAL A 67 -2.61 6.99 0.39
C VAL A 67 -2.84 7.07 1.89
N TYR A 68 -1.98 6.45 2.67
CA TYR A 68 -1.98 6.53 4.13
C TYR A 68 -0.97 7.55 4.62
N PHE A 69 -1.34 8.35 5.62
CA PHE A 69 -0.45 9.37 6.16
C PHE A 69 -0.67 9.60 7.66
N SER A 70 0.43 9.87 8.37
CA SER A 70 0.44 10.16 9.81
C SER A 70 1.69 10.95 10.19
N GLN A 71 1.66 11.65 11.33
CA GLN A 71 2.87 12.23 11.94
C GLN A 71 3.65 11.20 12.79
N SER A 72 3.10 10.01 13.01
CA SER A 72 3.79 8.91 13.70
C SER A 72 4.68 8.13 12.73
N SER A 73 5.98 8.02 13.02
CA SER A 73 6.88 7.21 12.21
C SER A 73 6.64 5.72 12.42
N GLY A 74 6.74 4.95 11.35
CA GLY A 74 6.62 3.49 11.39
C GLY A 74 5.17 2.99 11.47
N PHE A 75 4.20 3.87 11.24
CA PHE A 75 2.79 3.50 11.26
C PHE A 75 2.46 2.44 10.20
N ASN A 76 1.43 1.65 10.48
CA ASN A 76 0.79 0.72 9.56
C ASN A 76 -0.63 1.20 9.18
N PRO A 77 -1.13 0.84 7.99
CA PRO A 77 -2.55 1.01 7.67
C PRO A 77 -3.44 0.41 8.77
N GLY A 78 -4.39 1.19 9.28
CA GLY A 78 -5.31 0.77 10.35
C GLY A 78 -4.86 1.12 11.77
N ASP A 79 -3.62 1.59 11.98
CA ASP A 79 -3.20 2.10 13.29
C ASP A 79 -3.98 3.37 13.67
N GLY A 80 -4.15 3.61 14.98
CA GLY A 80 -4.81 4.81 15.49
C GLY A 80 -4.05 6.08 15.10
N GLY A 81 -4.77 7.10 14.60
CA GLY A 81 -4.17 8.37 14.16
C GLY A 81 -3.54 8.33 12.76
N VAL A 82 -3.82 7.29 11.98
CA VAL A 82 -3.52 7.22 10.55
C VAL A 82 -4.72 7.69 9.75
N SER A 83 -4.49 8.63 8.84
CA SER A 83 -5.48 9.10 7.88
C SER A 83 -5.27 8.43 6.53
N SER A 84 -6.33 8.31 5.74
CA SER A 84 -6.29 7.73 4.40
C SER A 84 -6.99 8.61 3.37
N LEU A 85 -6.41 8.71 2.17
CA LEU A 85 -7.00 9.34 1.01
C LEU A 85 -7.17 8.31 -0.11
N ASN A 86 -8.40 8.08 -0.55
CA ASN A 86 -8.68 7.21 -1.68
C ASN A 86 -8.46 7.96 -3.00
N VAL A 87 -7.70 7.35 -3.90
CA VAL A 87 -7.34 7.86 -5.22
C VAL A 87 -7.82 6.84 -6.26
N PRO A 88 -9.12 6.83 -6.59
CA PRO A 88 -9.70 5.81 -7.45
C PRO A 88 -9.27 5.98 -8.91
N TYR A 89 -9.29 4.88 -9.66
CA TYR A 89 -9.28 4.91 -11.11
C TYR A 89 -10.46 5.75 -11.64
N VAL A 90 -10.21 6.53 -12.69
CA VAL A 90 -11.22 7.35 -13.35
C VAL A 90 -11.59 6.72 -14.69
N SER A 91 -12.88 6.44 -14.91
CA SER A 91 -13.37 5.81 -16.14
C SER A 91 -12.93 6.56 -17.39
N GLY A 92 -12.38 5.83 -18.36
CA GLY A 92 -11.88 6.38 -19.62
C GLY A 92 -10.43 6.90 -19.54
N ALA A 93 -9.79 6.89 -18.37
CA ALA A 93 -8.37 7.13 -18.25
C ALA A 93 -7.57 5.91 -18.72
N ALA A 94 -6.35 6.16 -19.22
CA ALA A 94 -5.43 5.10 -19.65
C ALA A 94 -4.86 4.28 -18.47
N ALA A 95 -4.81 4.86 -17.27
CA ALA A 95 -4.30 4.25 -16.05
C ALA A 95 -4.89 4.95 -14.81
N ALA A 96 -4.76 4.33 -13.64
CA ALA A 96 -5.13 4.95 -12.37
C ALA A 96 -4.20 6.15 -12.07
N PRO A 97 -4.70 7.23 -11.44
CA PRO A 97 -3.87 8.39 -11.10
C PRO A 97 -2.68 8.02 -10.21
N THR A 98 -1.51 8.58 -10.51
CA THR A 98 -0.25 8.30 -9.78
C THR A 98 0.26 9.52 -9.02
N SER A 99 -0.63 10.47 -8.73
CA SER A 99 -0.34 11.62 -7.89
C SER A 99 -1.59 12.05 -7.13
N ALA A 100 -1.38 12.66 -5.98
CA ALA A 100 -2.44 13.22 -5.15
C ALA A 100 -1.92 14.41 -4.34
N VAL A 101 -2.85 15.27 -3.93
CA VAL A 101 -2.60 16.33 -2.96
C VAL A 101 -3.23 15.93 -1.65
N ILE A 102 -2.44 15.88 -0.59
CA ILE A 102 -2.89 15.57 0.76
C ILE A 102 -2.99 16.89 1.54
N PRO A 103 -4.19 17.34 1.90
CA PRO A 103 -4.33 18.44 2.84
C PRO A 103 -4.00 17.95 4.25
N VAL A 104 -3.01 18.57 4.89
CA VAL A 104 -2.67 18.30 6.28
C VAL A 104 -3.04 19.50 7.16
N ALA A 105 -3.51 19.23 8.37
CA ALA A 105 -4.00 20.26 9.28
C ALA A 105 -2.90 20.97 10.08
N SER A 106 -1.70 20.38 10.15
CA SER A 106 -0.57 20.89 10.94
C SER A 106 0.75 20.80 10.17
N SER A 107 1.66 21.71 10.50
CA SER A 107 3.05 21.63 10.09
C SER A 107 3.79 20.50 10.83
N GLY A 108 5.01 20.20 10.38
CA GLY A 108 5.86 19.15 10.93
C GLY A 108 6.13 18.01 9.97
N THR A 109 6.73 16.94 10.48
CA THR A 109 7.07 15.76 9.69
C THR A 109 5.86 14.85 9.54
N TRP A 110 5.48 14.61 8.29
CA TRP A 110 4.46 13.65 7.90
C TRP A 110 5.12 12.45 7.23
N TYR A 111 4.58 11.29 7.50
CA TYR A 111 4.97 10.03 6.91
C TYR A 111 3.85 9.55 6.01
N VAL A 112 4.21 9.04 4.83
CA VAL A 112 3.26 8.62 3.80
C VAL A 112 3.60 7.21 3.34
N ARG A 113 2.56 6.40 3.12
CA ARG A 113 2.62 5.09 2.49
C ARG A 113 1.49 4.96 1.47
N ILE A 114 1.66 4.13 0.46
CA ILE A 114 0.69 3.98 -0.61
C ILE A 114 0.42 2.50 -0.83
N ALA A 115 -0.85 2.11 -0.92
CA ALA A 115 -1.28 0.78 -1.30
C ALA A 115 -2.12 0.85 -2.58
N ALA A 116 -2.05 -0.18 -3.40
CA ALA A 116 -2.93 -0.33 -4.55
C ALA A 116 -4.22 -1.03 -4.10
N ILE A 117 -5.35 -0.62 -4.69
CA ILE A 117 -6.64 -1.27 -4.48
C ILE A 117 -7.20 -1.81 -5.78
N SER A 118 -8.01 -2.86 -5.67
CA SER A 118 -8.81 -3.39 -6.77
C SER A 118 -10.14 -3.92 -6.27
N GLN A 119 -11.15 -3.90 -7.14
CA GLN A 119 -12.42 -4.58 -6.90
C GLN A 119 -12.34 -6.09 -7.09
N LEU A 120 -11.23 -6.61 -7.63
CA LEU A 120 -11.01 -8.04 -7.71
C LEU A 120 -10.73 -8.57 -6.32
N ASP A 121 -11.47 -9.61 -5.96
CA ASP A 121 -11.26 -10.30 -4.71
C ASP A 121 -9.90 -10.99 -4.70
N ALA A 122 -9.19 -10.87 -3.58
CA ALA A 122 -8.02 -11.70 -3.34
C ALA A 122 -8.51 -13.15 -3.26
N PRO A 123 -7.68 -14.15 -3.62
CA PRO A 123 -8.07 -15.55 -3.47
C PRO A 123 -8.61 -15.84 -2.06
N GLY A 124 -9.91 -16.15 -1.96
CA GLY A 124 -10.60 -16.43 -0.69
C GLY A 124 -11.21 -15.22 0.05
N SER A 125 -11.26 -14.03 -0.57
CA SER A 125 -11.92 -12.83 -0.04
C SER A 125 -13.21 -12.49 -0.78
N THR A 126 -14.02 -11.59 -0.23
CA THR A 126 -15.14 -10.92 -0.90
C THR A 126 -15.11 -9.44 -0.53
N GLY A 127 -15.12 -8.55 -1.52
CA GLY A 127 -15.12 -7.09 -1.32
C GLY A 127 -13.91 -6.35 -1.90
N GLY A 128 -13.12 -6.99 -2.77
CA GLY A 128 -11.91 -6.42 -3.35
C GLY A 128 -10.63 -6.76 -2.59
N SER A 129 -9.52 -6.19 -3.05
CA SER A 129 -8.18 -6.40 -2.51
C SER A 129 -7.43 -5.10 -2.33
N GLU A 130 -6.62 -5.06 -1.29
CA GLU A 130 -5.59 -4.04 -1.09
C GLU A 130 -4.22 -4.71 -1.04
N SER A 131 -3.21 -4.10 -1.69
CA SER A 131 -1.84 -4.58 -1.65
C SER A 131 -1.19 -4.31 -0.29
N VAL A 132 -0.02 -4.90 -0.05
CA VAL A 132 0.86 -4.39 1.01
C VAL A 132 1.22 -2.94 0.69
N ALA A 133 1.17 -2.07 1.70
CA ALA A 133 1.54 -0.67 1.56
C ALA A 133 3.05 -0.53 1.29
N SER A 134 3.42 0.52 0.55
CA SER A 134 4.81 0.85 0.22
C SER A 134 5.68 1.06 1.46
N SER A 135 7.00 1.13 1.22
CA SER A 135 7.93 1.76 2.15
C SER A 135 7.45 3.15 2.53
N GLN A 136 7.76 3.56 3.76
CA GLN A 136 7.38 4.87 4.27
C GLN A 136 8.29 5.96 3.71
N THR A 137 7.69 7.04 3.22
CA THR A 137 8.39 8.27 2.83
C THR A 137 8.05 9.39 3.81
N SER A 138 9.03 10.21 4.19
CA SER A 138 8.83 11.36 5.09
C SER A 138 8.85 12.69 4.35
N VAL A 139 8.05 13.65 4.84
CA VAL A 139 7.86 14.97 4.26
C VAL A 139 7.82 15.98 5.39
N ASN A 140 8.57 17.07 5.28
CA ASN A 140 8.46 18.15 6.24
C ASN A 140 7.59 19.28 5.68
N VAL A 141 6.50 19.58 6.39
CA VAL A 141 5.65 20.75 6.11
C VAL A 141 6.13 21.89 7.01
N PRO A 142 6.52 23.05 6.45
CA PRO A 142 7.06 24.18 7.20
C PRO A 142 6.04 24.84 8.14
#